data_AF-A0A0F9BYR4-F1
#
_entry.id   AF-A0A0F9BYR4-F1
#
_cell.length_a   1.000
_cell.length_b   1.000
_cell.length_c   1.000
_cell.angle_alpha   90.00
_cell.angle_beta   90.00
_cell.angle_gamma   90.00
#
_symmetry.space_group_name_H-M   'P 1'
#
loop_
_entity.id
_entity.type
_entity.pdbx_description
1 polymer ?
#
loop_
_entity_poly.entity_id
_entity_poly.type
_entity_poly.pdbx_seq_one_letter_code
_entity_poly.pdbx_strand_id
1 'polypeptide(L)'
;RMAAALEDVGFEIRHMVLWLYGSGFPKSQDVAKAIDKKLGAKRNTVGIQSGPGSAKANVDQGAQNRETHEWDKLSSEPVSDRAKEWEGWGTALKPAVEPICLARKPLKEKTVASNVLRHGTGGLNIDASRIGEGTGETRTVDYPDMRGGNYKQGEQAYSDRDKVQYTTVDRGRYPANVILDEEAAQALDEQNKHTESRRDVLTSKPGQIYGGGDGLPSYTGLYGFDDSGGPSRFFYTAKASTAERRGSHHPTIKPLALMKYLVRLITPPGGTILDPFAGSGTTLEAAYLLGFKAIGIEMDEENLTAIIRRHEQLVMRL
;
A
#
# COMPACT_ATOMS: atom_id res chain seq x y z
N ARG A 1 7.59 -17.84 -7.61
CA ARG A 1 9.01 -17.77 -8.07
C ARG A 1 9.83 -16.83 -7.18
N MET A 2 9.44 -15.57 -6.97
CA MET A 2 10.21 -14.65 -6.10
C MET A 2 10.37 -15.14 -4.65
N ALA A 3 9.29 -15.48 -3.95
CA ALA A 3 9.38 -15.97 -2.56
C ALA A 3 10.24 -17.24 -2.44
N ALA A 4 9.98 -18.24 -3.28
CA ALA A 4 10.80 -19.46 -3.33
C ALA A 4 12.28 -19.17 -3.61
N ALA A 5 12.60 -18.29 -4.57
CA ALA A 5 13.99 -17.93 -4.86
C ALA A 5 14.69 -17.24 -3.67
N LEU A 6 13.96 -16.42 -2.90
CA LEU A 6 14.47 -15.83 -1.66
C LEU A 6 14.76 -16.90 -0.61
N GLU A 7 13.87 -17.88 -0.46
CA GLU A 7 14.06 -19.03 0.44
C GLU A 7 15.24 -19.91 0.01
N ASP A 8 15.38 -20.19 -1.30
CA ASP A 8 16.47 -20.99 -1.87
C ASP A 8 17.84 -20.34 -1.62
N VAL A 9 17.93 -19.01 -1.65
CA VAL A 9 19.16 -18.26 -1.31
C VAL A 9 19.29 -17.98 0.20
N GLY A 10 18.45 -18.63 1.01
CA GLY A 10 18.55 -18.69 2.47
C GLY A 10 18.01 -17.46 3.19
N PHE A 11 16.95 -16.82 2.69
CA PHE A 11 16.16 -15.85 3.44
C PHE A 11 14.89 -16.50 4.01
N GLU A 12 14.42 -15.98 5.13
CA GLU A 12 13.10 -16.30 5.69
C GLU A 12 12.10 -15.24 5.23
N ILE A 13 10.99 -15.67 4.64
CA ILE A 13 9.83 -14.80 4.42
C ILE A 13 9.17 -14.52 5.78
N ARG A 14 9.02 -13.24 6.13
CA ARG A 14 8.43 -12.81 7.40
C ARG A 14 6.99 -12.36 7.23
N HIS A 15 6.74 -11.55 6.20
CA HIS A 15 5.42 -11.02 5.89
C HIS A 15 5.25 -10.87 4.39
N MET A 16 3.99 -10.90 3.96
CA MET A 16 3.57 -10.54 2.62
C MET A 16 2.66 -9.32 2.75
N VAL A 17 3.03 -8.24 2.07
CA VAL A 17 2.19 -7.05 1.95
C VAL A 17 1.58 -7.04 0.55
N LEU A 18 0.29 -6.75 0.44
CA LEU A 18 -0.41 -6.64 -0.83
C LEU A 18 -0.69 -5.17 -1.12
N TRP A 19 -0.20 -4.66 -2.23
CA TRP A 19 -0.62 -3.36 -2.74
C TRP A 19 -1.71 -3.58 -3.80
N LEU A 20 -2.94 -3.16 -3.49
CA LEU A 20 -4.10 -3.18 -4.37
C LEU A 20 -4.27 -1.81 -5.00
N TYR A 21 -4.36 -1.77 -6.34
CA TYR A 21 -4.41 -0.50 -7.05
C TYR A 21 -5.33 -0.55 -8.29
N GLY A 22 -6.12 0.51 -8.45
CA GLY A 22 -7.13 0.72 -9.48
C GLY A 22 -6.67 1.64 -10.63
N SER A 23 -5.51 2.29 -10.54
CA SER A 23 -4.97 3.12 -11.62
C SER A 23 -3.48 2.89 -11.92
N GLY A 24 -3.01 3.25 -13.12
CA GLY A 24 -1.58 3.19 -13.48
C GLY A 24 -1.02 1.80 -13.88
N PHE A 25 -1.87 0.80 -14.10
CA PHE A 25 -1.46 -0.50 -14.66
C PHE A 25 -1.71 -0.60 -16.17
N PRO A 26 -1.03 -1.54 -16.87
CA PRO A 26 -1.26 -1.79 -18.30
C PRO A 26 -2.74 -2.08 -18.61
N LYS A 27 -3.26 -1.48 -19.69
CA LYS A 27 -4.65 -1.72 -20.09
C LYS A 27 -4.85 -3.18 -20.51
N SER A 28 -5.94 -3.80 -20.03
CA SER A 28 -6.39 -5.09 -20.56
C SER A 28 -6.71 -4.93 -22.05
N GLN A 29 -6.16 -5.80 -22.88
CA GLN A 29 -6.41 -5.82 -24.32
C GLN A 29 -7.61 -6.73 -24.60
N ASP A 30 -8.60 -6.19 -25.31
CA ASP A 30 -9.74 -6.96 -25.84
C ASP A 30 -9.24 -7.91 -26.95
N VAL A 31 -9.31 -9.21 -26.69
CA VAL A 31 -8.71 -10.24 -27.54
C VAL A 31 -9.44 -10.34 -28.87
N ALA A 32 -10.78 -10.30 -28.86
CA ALA A 32 -11.60 -10.35 -30.07
C ALA A 32 -11.29 -9.16 -31.01
N LYS A 33 -11.17 -7.94 -30.47
CA LYS A 33 -10.79 -6.75 -31.26
C LYS A 33 -9.37 -6.87 -31.81
N ALA A 34 -8.44 -7.41 -31.03
CA ALA A 34 -7.07 -7.61 -31.47
C ALA A 34 -6.99 -8.63 -32.61
N ILE A 35 -7.78 -9.71 -32.56
CA ILE A 35 -7.89 -10.72 -33.62
C ILE A 35 -8.47 -10.12 -34.89
N ASP A 36 -9.62 -9.43 -34.82
CA ASP A 36 -10.22 -8.78 -35.99
C ASP A 36 -9.25 -7.79 -36.65
N LYS A 37 -8.56 -6.97 -35.84
CA LYS A 37 -7.53 -6.06 -36.34
C LYS A 37 -6.39 -6.81 -37.04
N LYS A 38 -5.92 -7.92 -36.46
CA LYS A 38 -4.84 -8.73 -37.03
C LYS A 38 -5.25 -9.40 -38.35
N LEU A 39 -6.52 -9.79 -38.47
CA LEU A 39 -7.08 -10.40 -39.67
C LEU A 39 -7.55 -9.37 -40.72
N GLY A 40 -7.45 -8.06 -40.42
CA GLY A 40 -7.92 -7.00 -41.31
C GLY A 40 -9.44 -6.90 -41.42
N ALA A 41 -10.19 -7.52 -40.51
CA ALA A 41 -11.65 -7.45 -40.49
C ALA A 41 -12.09 -6.04 -40.07
N LYS A 42 -12.94 -5.40 -40.89
CA LYS A 42 -13.47 -4.06 -40.61
C LYS A 42 -14.74 -4.19 -39.75
N ARG A 43 -14.69 -3.60 -38.56
CA ARG A 43 -15.86 -3.44 -37.69
C ARG A 43 -16.69 -2.24 -38.14
N ASN A 44 -18.01 -2.34 -38.05
CA ASN A 44 -18.93 -1.27 -38.44
C ASN A 44 -18.92 -0.13 -37.43
N THR A 45 -19.06 1.12 -37.90
CA THR A 45 -19.32 2.28 -37.04
C THR A 45 -20.76 2.22 -36.53
N VAL A 46 -20.95 2.27 -35.21
CA VAL A 46 -22.27 2.22 -34.54
C VAL A 46 -22.68 3.57 -33.94
N GLY A 47 -21.86 4.61 -34.13
CA GLY A 47 -22.16 5.96 -33.69
C GLY A 47 -20.92 6.84 -33.67
N ILE A 48 -21.07 8.06 -33.16
CA ILE A 48 -19.97 9.00 -32.92
C ILE A 48 -19.71 9.05 -31.42
N GLN A 49 -18.45 8.99 -31.02
CA GLN A 49 -18.01 9.19 -29.65
C GLN A 49 -17.24 10.51 -29.56
N SER A 50 -17.54 11.30 -28.55
CA SER A 50 -16.84 12.54 -28.25
C SER A 50 -16.09 12.43 -26.93
N GLY A 51 -14.94 13.10 -26.84
CA GLY A 51 -14.16 13.18 -25.62
C GLY A 51 -13.23 14.39 -25.62
N PRO A 52 -12.67 14.73 -24.45
CA PRO A 52 -11.72 15.84 -24.35
C PRO A 52 -10.49 15.53 -25.19
N GLY A 53 -10.15 16.45 -26.11
CA GLY A 53 -8.95 16.38 -26.92
C GLY A 53 -7.66 16.50 -26.11
N SER A 54 -6.54 16.14 -26.75
CA SER A 54 -5.19 16.32 -26.22
C SER A 54 -4.95 17.79 -25.87
N ALA A 55 -4.40 18.07 -24.69
CA ALA A 55 -4.03 19.44 -24.32
C ALA A 55 -2.98 19.98 -25.32
N LYS A 56 -3.30 21.07 -26.04
CA LYS A 56 -2.42 21.63 -27.09
C LYS A 56 -1.19 22.36 -26.53
N ALA A 57 -1.17 22.74 -25.25
CA ALA A 57 -0.01 23.25 -24.53
C ALA A 57 -0.28 23.30 -23.01
N ASN A 58 0.76 23.17 -22.19
CA ASN A 58 0.72 23.64 -20.80
C ASN A 58 0.74 25.18 -20.86
N VAL A 59 -0.42 25.84 -20.72
CA VAL A 59 -0.44 27.26 -20.38
C VAL A 59 -0.29 27.39 -18.87
N ASP A 60 0.54 28.36 -18.45
CA ASP A 60 0.79 28.67 -17.04
C ASP A 60 -0.53 28.88 -16.30
N GLN A 61 -0.63 28.28 -15.11
CA GLN A 61 -1.75 28.37 -14.17
C GLN A 61 -3.11 27.85 -14.69
N GLY A 62 -3.29 26.53 -14.57
CA GLY A 62 -4.56 25.95 -14.09
C GLY A 62 -5.73 25.82 -15.07
N ALA A 63 -5.71 26.42 -16.25
CA ALA A 63 -6.77 26.27 -17.25
C ALA A 63 -6.33 25.39 -18.44
N GLN A 64 -6.79 24.14 -18.49
CA GLN A 64 -6.61 23.30 -19.68
C GLN A 64 -7.73 23.56 -20.68
N ASN A 65 -7.47 24.39 -21.69
CA ASN A 65 -8.39 24.57 -22.81
C ASN A 65 -8.33 23.29 -23.69
N ARG A 66 -9.31 22.40 -23.56
CA ARG A 66 -9.38 21.13 -24.32
C ARG A 66 -10.50 21.23 -25.34
N GLU A 67 -10.16 21.25 -26.62
CA GLU A 67 -11.14 21.10 -27.69
C GLU A 67 -11.73 19.68 -27.65
N THR A 68 -13.05 19.55 -27.77
CA THR A 68 -13.71 18.24 -27.87
C THR A 68 -13.35 17.62 -29.21
N HIS A 69 -12.84 16.38 -29.18
CA HIS A 69 -12.61 15.59 -30.38
C HIS A 69 -13.74 14.56 -30.53
N GLU A 70 -14.20 14.40 -31.76
CA GLU A 70 -15.17 13.37 -32.14
C GLU A 70 -14.49 12.31 -33.02
N TRP A 71 -14.88 11.06 -32.84
CA TRP A 71 -14.41 9.94 -33.66
C TRP A 71 -15.49 8.85 -33.77
N ASP A 72 -15.37 8.03 -34.81
CA ASP A 72 -16.27 6.90 -35.04
C ASP A 72 -16.17 5.87 -33.91
N LYS A 73 -17.30 5.56 -33.29
CA LYS A 73 -17.45 4.47 -32.34
C LYS A 73 -17.67 3.17 -33.12
N LEU A 74 -16.67 2.30 -33.12
CA LEU A 74 -16.76 0.97 -33.75
C LEU A 74 -17.58 -0.02 -32.90
N SER A 75 -18.25 -0.97 -33.57
CA SER A 75 -19.00 -2.05 -32.92
C SER A 75 -18.11 -2.89 -32.00
N SER A 76 -18.65 -3.25 -30.82
CA SER A 76 -18.02 -4.20 -29.91
C SER A 76 -18.14 -5.64 -30.39
N GLU A 77 -19.10 -5.95 -31.25
CA GLU A 77 -19.34 -7.30 -31.75
C GLU A 77 -18.19 -7.78 -32.65
N PRO A 78 -17.72 -9.02 -32.49
CA PRO A 78 -16.69 -9.61 -33.33
C PRO A 78 -17.20 -9.93 -34.74
N VAL A 79 -16.34 -9.68 -35.74
CA VAL A 79 -16.70 -9.86 -37.16
C VAL A 79 -16.22 -11.21 -37.69
N SER A 80 -14.94 -11.53 -37.47
CA SER A 80 -14.37 -12.80 -37.90
C SER A 80 -14.82 -13.95 -37.00
N ASP A 81 -14.98 -15.14 -37.57
CA ASP A 81 -15.35 -16.34 -36.78
C ASP A 81 -14.33 -16.61 -35.67
N ARG A 82 -13.05 -16.34 -35.96
CA ARG A 82 -11.99 -16.49 -34.96
C ARG A 82 -12.06 -15.45 -33.85
N ALA A 83 -12.58 -14.25 -34.09
CA ALA A 83 -12.82 -13.28 -33.02
C ALA A 83 -14.06 -13.62 -32.18
N LYS A 84 -15.09 -14.24 -32.77
CA LYS A 84 -16.30 -14.69 -32.05
C LYS A 84 -15.96 -15.70 -30.95
N GLU A 85 -15.02 -16.60 -31.20
CA GLU A 85 -14.54 -17.56 -30.20
C GLU A 85 -13.90 -16.91 -28.96
N TRP A 86 -13.38 -15.69 -29.10
CA TRP A 86 -12.70 -14.93 -28.05
C TRP A 86 -13.51 -13.71 -27.58
N GLU A 87 -14.81 -13.68 -27.86
CA GLU A 87 -15.70 -12.65 -27.36
C GLU A 87 -15.73 -12.64 -25.82
N GLY A 88 -15.56 -11.46 -25.21
CA GLY A 88 -15.51 -11.30 -23.76
C GLY A 88 -14.16 -11.63 -23.10
N TRP A 89 -13.15 -12.06 -23.87
CA TRP A 89 -11.81 -12.36 -23.33
C TRP A 89 -10.90 -11.12 -23.32
N GLY A 90 -10.17 -10.95 -22.21
CA GLY A 90 -9.19 -9.88 -22.01
C GLY A 90 -7.87 -10.40 -21.44
N THR A 91 -6.84 -9.54 -21.37
CA THR A 91 -5.47 -9.93 -20.97
C THR A 91 -5.09 -9.57 -19.54
N ALA A 92 -5.93 -8.86 -18.79
CA ALA A 92 -5.63 -8.46 -17.42
C ALA A 92 -6.88 -8.35 -16.53
N LEU A 93 -6.70 -8.66 -15.24
CA LEU A 93 -7.69 -8.49 -14.18
C LEU A 93 -7.54 -7.12 -13.50
N LYS A 94 -8.62 -6.62 -12.89
CA LYS A 94 -8.69 -5.33 -12.19
C LYS A 94 -9.58 -5.47 -10.93
N PRO A 95 -9.27 -4.80 -9.80
CA PRO A 95 -8.04 -4.04 -9.54
C PRO A 95 -6.80 -4.92 -9.57
N ALA A 96 -5.63 -4.33 -9.85
CA ALA A 96 -4.37 -5.05 -9.88
C ALA A 96 -3.84 -5.27 -8.46
N VAL A 97 -3.02 -6.31 -8.28
CA VAL A 97 -2.36 -6.61 -7.01
C VAL A 97 -0.87 -6.79 -7.22
N GLU A 98 -0.08 -6.14 -6.36
CA GLU A 98 1.36 -6.33 -6.27
C GLU A 98 1.75 -6.91 -4.91
N PRO A 99 2.21 -8.18 -4.89
CA PRO A 99 2.77 -8.77 -3.69
C PRO A 99 4.17 -8.24 -3.39
N ILE A 100 4.36 -7.75 -2.17
CA ILE A 100 5.63 -7.28 -1.62
C ILE A 100 6.08 -8.28 -0.56
N CYS A 101 7.20 -8.97 -0.82
CA CYS A 101 7.80 -9.90 0.13
C CYS A 101 8.70 -9.15 1.13
N LEU A 102 8.39 -9.24 2.42
CA LEU A 102 9.32 -8.82 3.48
C LEU A 102 10.11 -10.04 3.95
N ALA A 103 11.41 -10.05 3.67
CA ALA A 103 12.29 -11.18 3.96
C ALA A 103 13.52 -10.73 4.77
N ARG A 104 14.09 -11.64 5.56
CA ARG A 104 15.35 -11.40 6.29
C ARG A 104 16.23 -12.64 6.30
N LYS A 105 17.52 -12.48 6.55
CA LYS A 105 18.37 -13.63 6.90
C LYS A 105 17.92 -14.24 8.24
N PRO A 106 18.04 -15.57 8.41
CA PRO A 106 17.82 -16.23 9.69
C PRO A 106 18.61 -15.54 10.81
N LEU A 107 18.03 -15.55 12.01
CA LEU A 107 18.71 -14.99 13.18
C LEU A 107 19.98 -15.80 13.47
N LYS A 108 21.10 -15.10 13.63
CA LYS A 108 22.34 -15.73 14.11
C LYS A 108 22.37 -15.84 15.62
N GLU A 109 21.68 -14.91 16.30
CA GLU A 109 21.58 -14.89 17.76
C GLU A 109 20.34 -15.64 18.27
N LYS A 110 20.41 -16.05 19.54
CA LYS A 110 19.32 -16.80 20.21
C LYS A 110 18.02 -16.00 20.36
N THR A 111 18.09 -14.67 20.40
CA THR A 111 16.93 -13.80 20.56
C THR A 111 16.95 -12.67 19.53
N VAL A 112 15.77 -12.15 19.20
CA VAL A 112 15.64 -10.96 18.33
C VAL A 112 16.41 -9.78 18.92
N ALA A 113 16.30 -9.55 20.23
CA ALA A 113 16.99 -8.46 20.91
C ALA A 113 18.51 -8.56 20.75
N SER A 114 19.10 -9.74 21.00
CA SER A 114 20.53 -9.97 20.80
C SER A 114 20.95 -9.75 19.34
N ASN A 115 20.13 -10.21 18.37
CA ASN A 115 20.42 -10.03 16.95
C ASN A 115 20.40 -8.56 16.54
N VAL A 116 19.43 -7.79 17.03
CA VAL A 116 19.33 -6.35 16.79
C VAL A 116 20.50 -5.60 17.42
N LEU A 117 20.88 -5.92 18.66
CA LEU A 117 22.05 -5.30 19.30
C LEU A 117 23.35 -5.60 18.57
N ARG A 118 23.50 -6.83 18.04
CA ARG A 118 24.70 -7.23 17.29
C ARG A 118 24.78 -6.62 15.89
N HIS A 119 23.66 -6.54 15.18
CA HIS A 119 23.64 -6.21 13.74
C HIS A 119 23.00 -4.85 13.42
N GLY A 120 22.38 -4.18 14.39
CA GLY A 120 21.68 -2.91 14.20
C GLY A 120 20.41 -3.01 13.35
N THR A 121 19.92 -4.22 13.04
CA THR A 121 18.77 -4.44 12.16
C THR A 121 18.02 -5.74 12.49
N GLY A 122 16.80 -5.88 11.97
CA GLY A 122 15.97 -7.09 12.07
C GLY A 122 14.58 -6.89 12.67
N GLY A 123 14.21 -5.66 13.00
CA GLY A 123 12.86 -5.26 13.44
C GLY A 123 12.09 -4.48 12.36
N LEU A 124 10.79 -4.31 12.59
CA LEU A 124 9.92 -3.42 11.80
C LEU A 124 9.60 -2.18 12.62
N ASN A 125 9.60 -1.00 11.99
CA ASN A 125 9.24 0.25 12.62
C ASN A 125 7.71 0.44 12.62
N ILE A 126 7.06 -0.29 13.52
CA ILE A 126 5.60 -0.31 13.66
C ILE A 126 5.05 1.07 13.99
N ASP A 127 5.63 1.73 14.99
CA ASP A 127 5.12 3.00 15.48
C ASP A 127 5.23 4.11 14.44
N ALA A 128 6.35 4.18 13.72
CA ALA A 128 6.47 5.15 12.65
C ALA A 128 5.55 4.82 11.47
N SER A 129 5.04 3.59 11.33
CA SER A 129 4.27 3.14 10.16
C SER A 129 2.77 2.95 10.44
N ARG A 130 2.27 3.50 11.55
CA ARG A 130 0.85 3.44 11.91
C ARG A 130 -0.04 4.11 10.86
N ILE A 131 -1.28 3.64 10.78
CA ILE A 131 -2.29 4.13 9.84
C ILE A 131 -3.17 5.17 10.57
N GLY A 132 -3.33 6.33 9.94
CA GLY A 132 -3.95 7.51 10.56
C GLY A 132 -3.01 8.22 11.54
N GLU A 133 -3.30 9.48 11.83
CA GLU A 133 -2.62 10.24 12.88
C GLU A 133 -3.25 9.88 14.22
N GLY A 134 -2.48 9.26 15.11
CA GLY A 134 -2.93 9.10 16.50
C GLY A 134 -3.10 10.45 17.16
N THR A 135 -4.11 10.60 18.00
CA THR A 135 -4.35 11.85 18.72
C THR A 135 -3.27 12.18 19.75
N GLY A 136 -2.41 11.20 20.12
CA GLY A 136 -1.38 11.36 21.15
C GLY A 136 -1.95 11.42 22.57
N GLU A 137 -3.28 11.36 22.71
CA GLU A 137 -3.95 11.39 24.00
C GLU A 137 -3.60 10.16 24.81
N THR A 138 -3.11 10.39 26.03
CA THR A 138 -2.94 9.34 27.03
C THR A 138 -4.27 9.10 27.74
N ARG A 139 -4.71 7.85 27.81
CA ARG A 139 -5.98 7.46 28.39
C ARG A 139 -5.78 6.34 29.38
N THR A 140 -6.35 6.50 30.56
CA THR A 140 -6.39 5.47 31.61
C THR A 140 -7.83 5.04 31.78
N VAL A 141 -8.05 3.72 31.80
CA VAL A 141 -9.36 3.11 32.02
C VAL A 141 -9.25 2.02 33.08
N ASP A 142 -10.29 1.92 33.90
CA ASP A 142 -10.37 0.94 34.96
C ASP A 142 -11.16 -0.29 34.50
N TYR A 143 -10.55 -1.47 34.57
CA TYR A 143 -11.21 -2.73 34.21
C TYR A 143 -11.14 -3.76 35.33
N PRO A 144 -12.15 -4.62 35.51
CA PRO A 144 -12.09 -5.65 36.53
C PRO A 144 -10.94 -6.64 36.28
N ASP A 145 -10.24 -7.09 37.33
CA ASP A 145 -9.10 -8.01 37.22
C ASP A 145 -9.54 -9.38 36.67
N MET A 146 -9.13 -9.66 35.43
CA MET A 146 -9.46 -10.90 34.73
C MET A 146 -8.49 -12.06 35.00
N ARG A 147 -7.46 -11.88 35.84
CA ARG A 147 -6.51 -12.96 36.19
C ARG A 147 -7.25 -14.17 36.78
N GLY A 148 -6.89 -15.37 36.31
CA GLY A 148 -7.49 -16.64 36.76
C GLY A 148 -8.94 -16.87 36.32
N GLY A 149 -9.51 -16.01 35.47
CA GLY A 149 -10.87 -16.17 34.94
C GLY A 149 -10.99 -17.26 33.87
N ASN A 150 -12.03 -18.08 33.95
CA ASN A 150 -12.37 -19.05 32.91
C ASN A 150 -13.28 -18.41 31.85
N TYR A 151 -13.00 -18.66 30.56
CA TYR A 151 -13.71 -18.11 29.38
C TYR A 151 -15.24 -18.40 29.34
N LYS A 152 -15.77 -19.19 30.28
CA LYS A 152 -17.20 -19.57 30.37
C LYS A 152 -18.02 -18.80 31.41
N GLN A 153 -17.42 -17.85 32.12
CA GLN A 153 -18.13 -17.05 33.12
C GLN A 153 -18.68 -15.75 32.50
N GLY A 154 -19.98 -15.50 32.68
CA GLY A 154 -20.67 -14.29 32.16
C GLY A 154 -20.21 -12.99 32.85
N GLU A 155 -20.60 -11.84 32.31
CA GLU A 155 -20.17 -10.49 32.77
C GLU A 155 -20.32 -10.26 34.28
N GLN A 156 -21.34 -10.86 34.92
CA GLN A 156 -21.56 -10.78 36.37
C GLN A 156 -20.44 -11.42 37.22
N ALA A 157 -19.62 -12.31 36.66
CA ALA A 157 -18.56 -12.97 37.42
C ALA A 157 -17.34 -12.05 37.73
N TYR A 158 -17.30 -10.88 37.11
CA TYR A 158 -16.20 -9.93 37.23
C TYR A 158 -16.62 -8.58 37.85
N SER A 159 -17.90 -8.38 38.19
CA SER A 159 -18.41 -7.10 38.72
C SER A 159 -17.82 -6.74 40.09
N ASP A 160 -17.52 -7.76 40.90
CA ASP A 160 -17.10 -7.60 42.29
C ASP A 160 -15.58 -7.69 42.46
N ARG A 161 -14.83 -7.76 41.34
CA ARG A 161 -13.38 -7.85 41.36
C ARG A 161 -12.73 -6.48 41.43
N ASP A 162 -11.56 -6.45 42.06
CA ASP A 162 -10.68 -5.28 42.05
C ASP A 162 -10.41 -4.83 40.62
N LYS A 163 -10.44 -3.52 40.39
CA LYS A 163 -10.15 -2.96 39.07
C LYS A 163 -8.65 -2.76 38.90
N VAL A 164 -8.14 -3.16 37.74
CA VAL A 164 -6.80 -2.86 37.26
C VAL A 164 -6.90 -1.67 36.32
N GLN A 165 -5.99 -0.71 36.48
CA GLN A 165 -5.89 0.43 35.58
C GLN A 165 -5.06 0.03 34.36
N TYR A 166 -5.58 0.33 33.17
CA TYR A 166 -4.83 0.22 31.93
C TYR A 166 -4.67 1.60 31.31
N THR A 167 -3.41 2.01 31.12
CA THR A 167 -3.08 3.27 30.43
C THR A 167 -2.56 2.99 29.03
N THR A 168 -3.15 3.64 28.03
CA THR A 168 -2.73 3.59 26.63
C THR A 168 -2.52 4.99 26.08
N VAL A 169 -1.78 5.09 24.98
CA VAL A 169 -1.70 6.32 24.17
C VAL A 169 -2.28 6.01 22.81
N ASP A 170 -3.17 6.85 22.30
CA ASP A 170 -3.63 6.73 20.93
C ASP A 170 -2.52 7.13 19.95
N ARG A 171 -1.90 6.12 19.36
CA ARG A 171 -0.82 6.27 18.38
C ARG A 171 -1.30 6.06 16.93
N GLY A 172 -2.60 5.84 16.72
CA GLY A 172 -3.13 5.40 15.42
C GLY A 172 -3.07 3.89 15.23
N ARG A 173 -3.61 3.42 14.10
CA ARG A 173 -3.85 2.01 13.81
C ARG A 173 -2.55 1.25 13.55
N TYR A 174 -2.54 -0.02 13.93
CA TYR A 174 -1.45 -0.91 13.60
C TYR A 174 -1.28 -1.01 12.07
N PRO A 175 -0.05 -1.07 11.54
CA PRO A 175 0.19 -1.21 10.11
C PRO A 175 -0.53 -2.44 9.52
N ALA A 176 -1.17 -2.28 8.38
CA ALA A 176 -1.88 -3.36 7.70
C ALA A 176 -0.98 -4.07 6.67
N ASN A 177 -1.23 -5.37 6.45
CA ASN A 177 -0.61 -6.13 5.35
C ASN A 177 -1.25 -5.84 3.98
N VAL A 178 -2.24 -4.95 3.92
CA VAL A 178 -2.89 -4.52 2.69
C VAL A 178 -2.75 -3.00 2.59
N ILE A 179 -2.32 -2.55 1.42
CA ILE A 179 -2.18 -1.15 1.03
C ILE A 179 -3.11 -0.95 -0.17
N LEU A 180 -3.88 0.12 -0.17
CA LEU A 180 -4.79 0.49 -1.25
C LEU A 180 -4.21 1.69 -2.01
N ASP A 181 -4.63 1.93 -3.25
CA ASP A 181 -4.64 3.30 -3.80
C ASP A 181 -5.98 3.98 -3.53
N GLU A 182 -6.12 5.24 -3.92
CA GLU A 182 -7.37 5.99 -3.70
C GLU A 182 -8.56 5.35 -4.42
N GLU A 183 -8.36 4.82 -5.64
CA GLU A 183 -9.44 4.18 -6.41
C GLU A 183 -9.91 2.89 -5.73
N ALA A 184 -8.99 2.04 -5.27
CA ALA A 184 -9.32 0.81 -4.55
C ALA A 184 -9.93 1.11 -3.17
N ALA A 185 -9.46 2.15 -2.49
CA ALA A 185 -10.04 2.65 -1.25
C ALA A 185 -11.49 3.12 -1.45
N GLN A 186 -11.75 3.92 -2.49
CA GLN A 186 -13.10 4.39 -2.80
C GLN A 186 -14.03 3.21 -3.15
N ALA A 187 -13.58 2.28 -3.99
CA ALA A 187 -14.38 1.11 -4.35
C ALA A 187 -14.72 0.24 -3.12
N LEU A 188 -13.80 0.11 -2.17
CA LEU A 188 -14.04 -0.58 -0.90
C LEU A 188 -15.09 0.15 -0.06
N ASP A 189 -15.00 1.48 0.00
CA ASP A 189 -15.94 2.32 0.76
C ASP A 189 -17.34 2.33 0.15
N GLU A 190 -17.47 2.31 -1.18
CA GLU A 190 -18.77 2.25 -1.87
C GLU A 190 -19.52 0.92 -1.66
N GLN A 191 -18.77 -0.19 -1.52
CA GLN A 191 -19.35 -1.52 -1.32
C GLN A 191 -19.80 -1.78 0.12
N ASN A 192 -19.41 -0.93 1.06
CA ASN A 192 -19.65 -1.14 2.48
C ASN A 192 -20.37 0.04 3.11
N LYS A 193 -21.26 -0.24 4.05
CA LYS A 193 -21.85 0.83 4.85
C LYS A 193 -20.75 1.49 5.67
N HIS A 194 -20.83 2.81 5.82
CA HIS A 194 -20.00 3.51 6.79
C HIS A 194 -20.16 2.87 8.17
N THR A 195 -19.04 2.60 8.81
CA THR A 195 -18.99 1.97 10.14
C THR A 195 -18.47 2.99 11.14
N GLU A 196 -18.97 2.91 12.36
CA GLU A 196 -18.49 3.71 13.49
C GLU A 196 -17.59 2.83 14.37
N SER A 197 -16.40 3.32 14.69
CA SER A 197 -15.55 2.69 15.70
C SER A 197 -15.87 3.27 17.06
N ARG A 198 -16.44 2.48 17.98
CA ARG A 198 -16.64 2.93 19.38
C ARG A 198 -15.31 3.00 20.13
N ARG A 199 -15.18 3.96 21.06
CA ARG A 199 -14.06 4.03 22.03
C ARG A 199 -14.10 2.87 23.03
N ASP A 200 -12.94 2.55 23.59
CA ASP A 200 -12.76 1.75 24.81
C ASP A 200 -13.35 0.34 24.79
N VAL A 201 -13.40 -0.29 23.61
CA VAL A 201 -13.86 -1.67 23.47
C VAL A 201 -12.76 -2.62 23.91
N LEU A 202 -12.98 -3.28 25.05
CA LEU A 202 -12.12 -4.32 25.55
C LEU A 202 -12.30 -5.59 24.71
N THR A 203 -11.26 -6.02 24.00
CA THR A 203 -11.29 -7.30 23.28
C THR A 203 -10.36 -8.30 23.96
N SER A 204 -10.85 -9.52 24.13
CA SER A 204 -10.11 -10.62 24.78
C SER A 204 -9.02 -11.25 23.89
N LYS A 205 -8.68 -10.63 22.75
CA LYS A 205 -7.68 -11.16 21.81
C LYS A 205 -6.85 -10.05 21.14
N PRO A 206 -5.84 -9.47 21.81
CA PRO A 206 -4.81 -8.75 21.10
C PRO A 206 -3.98 -9.74 20.27
N GLY A 207 -3.64 -9.37 19.04
CA GLY A 207 -2.61 -10.06 18.26
C GLY A 207 -1.34 -10.16 19.10
N GLN A 208 -0.86 -11.39 19.33
CA GLN A 208 0.21 -11.66 20.28
C GLN A 208 1.51 -10.96 19.86
N ILE A 209 1.87 -9.88 20.55
CA ILE A 209 3.20 -9.29 20.48
C ILE A 209 4.04 -9.99 21.55
N TYR A 210 4.93 -10.88 21.11
CA TYR A 210 5.90 -11.54 22.00
C TYR A 210 6.90 -10.51 22.56
N GLY A 211 7.11 -10.49 23.88
CA GLY A 211 8.13 -9.67 24.55
C GLY A 211 7.63 -8.43 25.29
N GLY A 212 6.33 -8.32 25.57
CA GLY A 212 5.82 -7.35 26.55
C GLY A 212 6.43 -7.64 27.92
N GLY A 213 7.30 -6.74 28.39
CA GLY A 213 7.89 -6.81 29.72
C GLY A 213 6.83 -6.70 30.82
N ASP A 214 7.21 -7.22 31.98
CA ASP A 214 6.60 -7.01 33.29
C ASP A 214 5.21 -7.61 33.54
N GLY A 215 5.05 -8.91 33.27
CA GLY A 215 4.04 -9.74 33.96
C GLY A 215 2.57 -9.30 33.83
N LEU A 216 2.27 -8.33 32.97
CA LEU A 216 0.92 -7.88 32.68
C LEU A 216 0.23 -8.96 31.82
N PRO A 217 -1.04 -9.30 32.11
CA PRO A 217 -1.78 -10.26 31.30
C PRO A 217 -1.72 -9.85 29.83
N SER A 218 -1.34 -10.78 28.95
CA SER A 218 -1.36 -10.65 27.49
C SER A 218 -2.77 -10.52 26.88
N TYR A 219 -3.72 -10.12 27.71
CA TYR A 219 -5.13 -10.02 27.44
C TYR A 219 -5.52 -8.60 27.80
N THR A 220 -6.03 -7.87 26.81
CA THR A 220 -6.61 -6.52 26.85
C THR A 220 -5.68 -5.39 26.41
N GLY A 221 -5.96 -4.86 25.22
CA GLY A 221 -5.59 -3.51 24.83
C GLY A 221 -6.89 -2.73 24.61
N LEU A 222 -6.87 -1.42 24.86
CA LEU A 222 -7.95 -0.56 24.40
C LEU A 222 -7.93 -0.48 22.88
N TYR A 223 -9.06 -0.80 22.27
CA TYR A 223 -9.29 -0.62 20.84
C TYR A 223 -10.46 0.34 20.62
N GLY A 224 -10.32 1.16 19.59
CA GLY A 224 -11.34 2.15 19.20
C GLY A 224 -10.72 3.51 18.95
N PHE A 225 -10.99 4.09 17.79
CA PHE A 225 -10.41 5.38 17.37
C PHE A 225 -11.43 6.51 17.32
N ASP A 226 -12.69 6.22 17.70
CA ASP A 226 -13.80 7.17 17.66
C ASP A 226 -14.01 7.86 16.32
N ASP A 227 -13.77 7.11 15.25
CA ASP A 227 -13.91 7.58 13.89
C ASP A 227 -15.08 6.88 13.19
N SER A 228 -15.67 7.61 12.25
CA SER A 228 -16.66 7.11 11.32
C SER A 228 -16.13 7.25 9.90
N GLY A 229 -16.54 6.33 9.02
CA GLY A 229 -16.12 6.36 7.63
C GLY A 229 -16.25 5.00 6.96
N GLY A 230 -15.75 4.91 5.73
CA GLY A 230 -15.67 3.63 5.01
C GLY A 230 -14.51 2.76 5.51
N PRO A 231 -14.44 1.47 5.13
CA PRO A 231 -13.40 0.54 5.58
C PRO A 231 -11.97 0.90 5.11
N SER A 232 -11.81 1.77 4.11
CA SER A 232 -10.50 2.20 3.61
C SER A 232 -9.61 2.81 4.70
N ARG A 233 -10.20 3.42 5.74
CA ARG A 233 -9.49 4.02 6.89
C ARG A 233 -8.64 3.03 7.70
N PHE A 234 -8.86 1.73 7.52
CA PHE A 234 -8.07 0.67 8.14
C PHE A 234 -6.80 0.32 7.35
N PHE A 235 -6.63 0.88 6.16
CA PHE A 235 -5.54 0.57 5.24
C PHE A 235 -4.73 1.82 4.91
N TYR A 236 -3.45 1.63 4.59
CA TYR A 236 -2.66 2.72 4.03
C TYR A 236 -3.11 2.97 2.58
N THR A 237 -3.34 4.22 2.20
CA THR A 237 -3.76 4.60 0.84
C THR A 237 -2.62 5.36 0.14
N ALA A 238 -2.15 4.85 -1.00
CA ALA A 238 -1.04 5.41 -1.76
C ALA A 238 -1.39 5.53 -3.24
N LYS A 239 -1.32 6.74 -3.79
CA LYS A 239 -1.51 7.01 -5.22
C LYS A 239 -0.41 7.87 -5.78
N ALA A 240 0.06 7.51 -6.98
CA ALA A 240 1.01 8.34 -7.70
C ALA A 240 0.28 9.54 -8.30
N SER A 241 0.62 10.75 -7.85
CA SER A 241 0.06 11.97 -8.43
C SER A 241 0.56 12.20 -9.86
N THR A 242 -0.18 12.99 -10.66
CA THR A 242 0.30 13.42 -11.99
C THR A 242 1.64 14.15 -11.91
N ALA A 243 1.87 14.90 -10.81
CA ALA A 243 3.13 15.57 -10.53
C ALA A 243 4.28 14.58 -10.27
N GLU A 244 4.02 13.43 -9.65
CA GLU A 244 5.02 12.37 -9.44
C GLU A 244 5.46 11.72 -10.77
N ARG A 245 4.58 11.70 -11.77
CA ARG A 245 4.93 11.14 -13.09
C ARG A 245 5.94 11.99 -13.85
N ARG A 246 6.04 13.31 -13.59
CA ARG A 246 7.01 14.27 -14.18
C ARG A 246 7.25 14.12 -15.70
N GLY A 247 6.23 13.70 -16.46
CA GLY A 247 6.36 13.44 -17.89
C GLY A 247 7.14 12.18 -18.28
N SER A 248 7.53 11.33 -17.31
CA SER A 248 8.13 10.03 -17.56
C SER A 248 7.12 9.11 -18.27
N HIS A 249 7.58 8.45 -19.33
CA HIS A 249 6.81 7.45 -20.08
C HIS A 249 6.84 6.07 -19.42
N HIS A 250 7.47 5.92 -18.25
CA HIS A 250 7.59 4.63 -17.59
C HIS A 250 6.20 4.11 -17.20
N PRO A 251 5.80 2.92 -17.69
CA PRO A 251 4.42 2.43 -17.56
C PRO A 251 4.00 2.14 -16.11
N THR A 252 4.96 2.01 -15.18
CA THR A 252 4.71 1.52 -13.80
C THR A 252 5.47 2.29 -12.71
N ILE A 253 5.38 3.63 -12.71
CA ILE A 253 5.97 4.47 -11.64
C ILE A 253 5.29 4.13 -10.30
N LYS A 254 6.07 3.71 -9.30
CA LYS A 254 5.56 3.47 -7.95
C LYS A 254 5.22 4.80 -7.27
N PRO A 255 4.10 4.89 -6.53
CA PRO A 255 3.77 6.08 -5.74
C PRO A 255 4.85 6.41 -4.73
N LEU A 256 5.18 7.69 -4.59
CA LEU A 256 6.15 8.14 -3.59
C LEU A 256 5.68 7.83 -2.16
N ALA A 257 4.37 7.97 -1.91
CA ALA A 257 3.73 7.63 -0.64
C ALA A 257 3.99 6.15 -0.26
N LEU A 258 3.78 5.22 -1.20
CA LEU A 258 4.06 3.79 -1.01
C LEU A 258 5.53 3.55 -0.63
N MET A 259 6.45 4.14 -1.39
CA MET A 259 7.88 3.95 -1.13
C MET A 259 8.32 4.57 0.21
N LYS A 260 7.79 5.74 0.59
CA LYS A 260 8.02 6.33 1.92
C LYS A 260 7.52 5.40 3.03
N TYR A 261 6.34 4.81 2.88
CA TYR A 261 5.81 3.85 3.85
C TYR A 261 6.74 2.65 4.01
N LEU A 262 7.14 2.01 2.90
CA LEU A 262 8.01 0.82 2.95
C LEU A 262 9.39 1.14 3.52
N VAL A 263 10.03 2.22 3.05
CA VAL A 263 11.34 2.66 3.53
C VAL A 263 11.31 2.90 5.04
N ARG A 264 10.32 3.65 5.53
CA ARG A 264 10.14 3.92 6.96
C ARG A 264 9.89 2.64 7.77
N LEU A 265 9.15 1.68 7.22
CA LEU A 265 8.81 0.43 7.89
C LEU A 265 10.03 -0.47 8.14
N ILE A 266 10.98 -0.55 7.21
CA ILE A 266 12.06 -1.54 7.27
C ILE A 266 13.45 -0.97 7.54
N THR A 267 13.65 0.34 7.39
CA THR A 267 14.99 0.93 7.50
C THR A 267 15.28 1.34 8.95
N PRO A 268 16.30 0.76 9.61
CA PRO A 268 16.67 1.17 10.96
C PRO A 268 17.33 2.57 10.96
N PRO A 269 17.39 3.26 12.12
CA PRO A 269 18.12 4.51 12.25
C PRO A 269 19.57 4.39 11.74
N GLY A 270 20.01 5.33 10.90
CA GLY A 270 21.34 5.29 10.26
C GLY A 270 21.53 4.19 9.21
N GLY A 271 20.48 3.40 8.91
CA GLY A 271 20.50 2.37 7.89
C GLY A 271 20.68 2.92 6.48
N THR A 272 21.09 2.05 5.56
CA THR A 272 21.25 2.35 4.14
C THR A 272 20.36 1.43 3.32
N ILE A 273 19.64 2.02 2.36
CA ILE A 273 18.74 1.32 1.45
C ILE A 273 19.50 0.96 0.17
N LEU A 274 19.29 -0.24 -0.33
CA LEU A 274 19.77 -0.67 -1.63
C LEU A 274 18.57 -0.95 -2.53
N ASP A 275 18.50 -0.26 -3.66
CA ASP A 275 17.54 -0.54 -4.73
C ASP A 275 18.31 -1.01 -5.98
N PRO A 276 18.39 -2.33 -6.23
CA PRO A 276 19.14 -2.85 -7.36
C PRO A 276 18.41 -2.68 -8.71
N PHE A 277 17.16 -2.20 -8.70
CA PHE A 277 16.33 -1.98 -9.88
C PHE A 277 15.58 -0.65 -9.73
N ALA A 278 16.35 0.43 -9.66
CA ALA A 278 15.85 1.73 -9.23
C ALA A 278 14.75 2.30 -10.14
N GLY A 279 14.71 1.92 -11.42
CA GLY A 279 13.72 2.37 -12.40
C GLY A 279 13.68 3.89 -12.45
N SER A 280 12.51 4.48 -12.22
CA SER A 280 12.37 5.94 -12.19
C SER A 280 12.97 6.62 -10.94
N GLY A 281 13.44 5.88 -9.94
CA GLY A 281 14.12 6.42 -8.75
C GLY A 281 13.22 6.76 -7.55
N THR A 282 11.98 6.24 -7.49
CA THR A 282 11.04 6.61 -6.41
C THR A 282 11.55 6.18 -5.03
N THR A 283 12.21 5.03 -4.93
CA THR A 283 12.81 4.55 -3.68
C THR A 283 13.89 5.51 -3.16
N LEU A 284 14.73 6.02 -4.07
CA LEU A 284 15.82 6.93 -3.74
C LEU A 284 15.29 8.29 -3.27
N GLU A 285 14.26 8.80 -3.96
CA GLU A 285 13.55 10.02 -3.54
C GLU A 285 12.90 9.85 -2.17
N ALA A 286 12.24 8.72 -1.92
CA ALA A 286 11.64 8.42 -0.61
C ALA A 286 12.70 8.38 0.50
N ALA A 287 13.84 7.72 0.25
CA ALA A 287 14.96 7.66 1.17
C ALA A 287 15.50 9.05 1.50
N TYR A 288 15.77 9.87 0.48
CA TYR A 288 16.26 11.23 0.64
C TYR A 288 15.32 12.09 1.49
N LEU A 289 14.02 12.08 1.15
CA LEU A 289 13.01 12.88 1.86
C LEU A 289 12.79 12.42 3.32
N LEU A 290 13.12 11.18 3.65
CA LEU A 290 13.05 10.63 5.01
C LEU A 290 14.40 10.71 5.74
N GLY A 291 15.44 11.27 5.13
CA GLY A 291 16.76 11.41 5.74
C GLY A 291 17.58 10.11 5.78
N PHE A 292 17.26 9.12 4.96
CA PHE A 292 18.02 7.87 4.84
C PHE A 292 19.05 7.94 3.72
N LYS A 293 20.13 7.16 3.89
CA LYS A 293 21.10 6.89 2.81
C LYS A 293 20.50 5.86 1.86
N ALA A 294 20.74 6.02 0.56
CA ALA A 294 20.33 5.04 -0.43
C ALA A 294 21.36 4.88 -1.55
N ILE A 295 21.42 3.67 -2.11
CA ILE A 295 22.20 3.31 -3.29
C ILE A 295 21.21 2.72 -4.30
N GLY A 296 21.17 3.30 -5.49
CA GLY A 296 20.35 2.82 -6.60
C GLY A 296 21.21 2.28 -7.73
N ILE A 297 20.77 1.18 -8.33
CA ILE A 297 21.36 0.60 -9.55
C ILE A 297 20.26 0.58 -10.61
N GLU A 298 20.58 1.10 -11.79
CA GLU A 298 19.70 1.10 -12.95
C GLU A 298 20.55 0.86 -14.20
N MET A 299 20.04 0.04 -15.12
CA MET A 299 20.75 -0.38 -16.32
C MET A 299 20.37 0.47 -17.54
N ASP A 300 19.14 0.98 -17.57
CA ASP A 300 18.62 1.78 -18.67
C ASP A 300 19.03 3.27 -18.53
N GLU A 301 19.62 3.82 -19.59
CA GLU A 301 20.14 5.20 -19.60
C GLU A 301 19.03 6.26 -19.49
N GLU A 302 17.84 6.01 -20.05
CA GLU A 302 16.72 6.95 -19.95
C GLU A 302 16.21 7.03 -18.50
N ASN A 303 16.08 5.89 -17.83
CA ASN A 303 15.74 5.82 -16.41
C ASN A 303 16.81 6.45 -15.52
N LEU A 304 18.10 6.21 -15.78
CA LEU A 304 19.21 6.89 -15.09
C LEU A 304 19.11 8.41 -15.21
N THR A 305 18.86 8.91 -16.42
CA THR A 305 18.67 10.34 -16.67
C THR A 305 17.48 10.89 -15.88
N ALA A 306 16.37 10.14 -15.83
CA ALA A 306 15.20 10.50 -15.04
C ALA A 306 15.49 10.54 -13.53
N ILE A 307 16.29 9.60 -13.01
CA ILE A 307 16.75 9.57 -11.61
C ILE A 307 17.58 10.82 -11.29
N ILE A 308 18.58 11.15 -12.13
CA ILE A 308 19.47 12.31 -11.92
C ILE A 308 18.65 13.60 -11.88
N ARG A 309 17.81 13.82 -12.90
CA ARG A 309 16.93 14.99 -12.97
C ARG A 309 16.01 15.10 -11.77
N ARG A 310 15.47 13.98 -11.30
CA ARG A 310 14.62 13.93 -10.10
C ARG A 310 15.39 14.35 -8.86
N HIS A 311 16.63 13.89 -8.70
CA HIS A 311 17.50 14.24 -7.59
C HIS A 311 17.88 15.72 -7.59
N GLU A 312 18.31 16.27 -8.74
CA GLU A 312 18.64 17.70 -8.88
C GLU A 312 17.47 18.60 -8.47
N GLN A 313 16.25 18.26 -8.93
CA GLN A 313 15.03 18.99 -8.56
C GLN A 313 14.70 18.93 -7.06
N LEU A 314 15.07 17.85 -6.37
CA LEU A 314 14.87 17.72 -4.92
C LEU A 314 15.86 18.60 -4.16
N VAL A 315 17.13 18.62 -4.60
CA VAL A 315 18.18 19.43 -3.98
C VAL A 315 17.91 20.92 -4.18
N MET A 316 17.43 21.33 -5.36
CA MET A 316 17.13 22.75 -5.66
C MET A 316 15.86 23.30 -4.97
N ARG A 317 15.03 22.44 -4.37
CA ARG A 317 13.80 22.85 -3.64
C ARG A 317 14.01 23.10 -2.16
N LEU A 318 15.21 22.82 -1.64
CA LEU A 318 15.64 23.05 -0.25
C LEU A 318 16.54 24.29 -0.19
#